data_AF-A0A3M1NXK9-F1
#
_entry.id   AF-A0A3M1NXK9-F1
#
_cell.length_a   1.000
_cell.length_b   1.000
_cell.length_c   1.000
_cell.angle_alpha   90.00
_cell.angle_beta   90.00
_cell.angle_gamma   90.00
#
_symmetry.space_group_name_H-M   'P 1'
#
loop_
_entity.id
_entity.type
_entity.pdbx_description
1 polymer ?
#
loop_
_entity_poly.entity_id
_entity_poly.type
_entity_poly.pdbx_seq_one_letter_code
_entity_poly.pdbx_strand_id
1 'polypeptide(L)' 'MKIGPIDFGERPLFLAPMEDVSDPPFRILCKRYGADMLYTEFISSGG' A
#
# COMPACT_ATOMS: atom_id res chain seq x y z
N MET A 1 3.06 -15.31 -1.88
CA MET A 1 3.83 -14.39 -2.73
C MET A 1 4.96 -13.86 -1.88
N LYS A 2 6.20 -13.82 -2.40
CA LYS A 2 7.37 -13.32 -1.65
C LYS A 2 7.96 -12.08 -2.31
N ILE A 3 8.26 -11.06 -1.52
CA ILE A 3 9.00 -9.85 -1.95
C ILE A 3 10.17 -9.67 -0.99
N GLY A 4 11.39 -9.88 -1.49
CA GLY A 4 12.59 -9.91 -0.64
C GLY A 4 12.44 -10.92 0.50
N PRO A 5 12.70 -10.52 1.77
CA PRO A 5 12.59 -11.41 2.92
C PRO A 5 11.14 -11.61 3.44
N ILE A 6 10.14 -10.95 2.84
CA ILE A 6 8.76 -10.94 3.35
C ILE A 6 7.89 -11.93 2.55
N ASP A 7 7.12 -12.77 3.25
CA ASP A 7 6.11 -13.67 2.67
C ASP A 7 4.70 -13.16 2.99
N PHE A 8 3.87 -13.01 1.96
CA PHE A 8 2.49 -12.52 2.04
C PHE A 8 1.43 -13.63 1.90
N GLY A 9 1.82 -14.91 1.93
CA GLY A 9 0.88 -16.03 1.84
C GLY A 9 0.28 -16.24 0.45
N GLU A 10 -0.85 -16.96 0.35
CA GLU A 10 -1.34 -17.45 -0.94
C GLU A 10 -2.06 -16.41 -1.80
N ARG A 11 -2.77 -15.46 -1.18
CA ARG A 11 -3.62 -14.49 -1.91
C ARG A 11 -3.52 -13.08 -1.33
N PRO A 12 -2.36 -12.43 -1.51
CA PRO A 12 -2.13 -11.11 -0.92
C PRO A 12 -2.98 -10.02 -1.58
N LEU A 13 -3.45 -9.07 -0.78
CA LEU A 13 -4.18 -7.88 -1.22
C LEU A 13 -3.29 -6.64 -1.06
N PHE A 14 -2.92 -6.03 -2.18
CA PHE A 14 -2.10 -4.81 -2.19
C PHE A 14 -2.95 -3.60 -2.58
N LEU A 15 -2.84 -2.52 -1.80
CA LEU A 15 -3.45 -1.24 -2.15
C LEU A 15 -2.50 -0.43 -3.02
N ALA A 16 -2.86 -0.24 -4.29
CA ALA A 16 -2.08 0.55 -5.24
C ALA A 16 -1.91 2.03 -4.81
N PRO A 17 -0.78 2.68 -5.14
CA PRO A 17 -0.63 4.12 -4.98
C PRO A 17 -1.54 4.85 -5.98
N MET A 18 -2.35 5.76 -5.49
CA MET A 18 -3.24 6.62 -6.29
C MET A 18 -3.15 8.02 -5.69
N GLU A 19 -2.65 8.97 -6.47
CA GLU A 19 -2.51 10.37 -6.07
C GLU A 19 -3.87 10.96 -5.66
N ASP A 20 -3.88 11.71 -4.57
CA ASP A 20 -5.05 12.35 -3.95
C ASP A 20 -6.14 11.36 -3.46
N VAL A 21 -5.87 10.05 -3.52
CA VAL A 21 -6.80 9.00 -3.08
C VAL A 21 -6.19 8.17 -1.95
N SER A 22 -4.93 7.76 -2.06
CA SER A 22 -4.25 6.89 -1.09
C SER A 22 -3.63 7.68 0.08
N ASP A 23 -4.37 8.64 0.62
CA ASP A 23 -3.98 9.47 1.75
C ASP A 23 -3.83 8.64 3.06
N PRO A 24 -3.25 9.19 4.15
CA PRO A 24 -3.07 8.44 5.38
C PRO A 24 -4.37 7.86 5.98
N PRO A 25 -5.48 8.62 6.08
CA PRO A 25 -6.78 8.07 6.52
C PRO A 25 -7.27 6.87 5.70
N PHE A 26 -7.25 6.96 4.37
CA PHE A 26 -7.71 5.88 3.48
C PHE A 26 -6.82 4.64 3.61
N ARG A 27 -5.51 4.82 3.70
CA ARG A 27 -4.56 3.71 3.92
C ARG A 27 -4.79 3.00 5.25
N ILE A 28 -5.08 3.74 6.32
CA ILE A 28 -5.42 3.15 7.63
C ILE A 28 -6.71 2.34 7.52
N LEU A 29 -7.71 2.86 6.80
CA LEU A 29 -8.97 2.15 6.55
C LEU A 29 -8.69 0.83 5.81
N CYS A 30 -8.01 0.87 4.67
CA CYS A 30 -7.66 -0.32 3.90
C CYS A 30 -6.84 -1.33 4.71
N LYS A 31 -5.93 -0.88 5.59
CA LYS A 31 -5.19 -1.78 6.49
C LYS A 31 -6.12 -2.57 7.41
N ARG A 32 -7.13 -1.90 7.97
CA ARG A 32 -8.12 -2.53 8.86
C ARG A 32 -9.01 -3.53 8.13
N TYR A 33 -9.25 -3.35 6.83
CA TYR A 33 -10.07 -4.24 6.00
C TYR A 33 -9.29 -5.35 5.28
N GLY A 34 -8.01 -5.55 5.62
CA GLY A 34 -7.25 -6.72 5.14
C GLY A 34 -6.28 -6.45 3.99
N ALA A 35 -5.87 -5.20 3.76
CA ALA A 35 -4.73 -4.94 2.89
C ALA A 35 -3.41 -5.40 3.52
N ASP A 36 -2.70 -6.29 2.85
CA ASP A 36 -1.44 -6.85 3.32
C ASP A 36 -0.28 -5.87 3.15
N MET A 37 -0.29 -5.14 2.02
CA MET A 37 0.70 -4.11 1.69
C MET A 37 0.01 -2.84 1.17
N LEU A 38 0.59 -1.69 1.50
CA LEU A 38 0.12 -0.37 1.10
C LEU A 38 1.31 0.41 0.55
N TYR A 39 1.09 1.26 -0.45
CA TYR A 39 2.09 2.18 -0.97
C TYR A 39 1.80 3.62 -0.52
N THR A 40 2.84 4.43 -0.36
CA THR A 40 2.69 5.89 -0.24
C THR A 40 2.63 6.51 -1.64
N GLU A 41 2.11 7.73 -1.72
CA GLU A 41 2.21 8.52 -2.95
C GLU A 41 3.66 8.79 -3.32
N PHE A 42 3.89 9.05 -4.62
CA PHE A 42 5.19 9.49 -5.09
C PHE A 42 5.42 10.92 -4.61
N ILE A 43 6.57 11.14 -3.97
CA ILE A 43 7.00 12.50 -3.63
C ILE A 43 7.73 13.07 -4.84
N SER A 44 7.20 14.14 -5.43
CA SER A 44 7.91 14.90 -6.46
C SER A 44 9.18 15.50 -5.87
N SER A 45 10.32 15.23 -6.50
CA SER A 45 11.61 15.84 -6.14
C SER A 45 11.88 17.14 -6.89
N GLY A 46 10.91 17.64 -7.66
CA GLY A 46 11.03 18.87 -8.43
C GLY A 46 10.85 20.10 -7.54
N GLY A 47 11.96 20.56 -6.95
CA GLY A 47 12.15 21.94 -6.52
C GLY A 47 12.83 22.76 -7.60
#